data_AF-A0A175VRR1-F1
#
_entry.id   AF-A0A175VRR1-F1
#
_cell.length_a   1.000
_cell.length_b   1.000
_cell.length_c   1.000
_cell.angle_alpha   90.00
_cell.angle_beta   90.00
_cell.angle_gamma   90.00
#
_symmetry.space_group_name_H-M   'P 1'
#
loop_
_entity.id
_entity.type
_entity.pdbx_description
1 polymer ?
#
loop_
_entity_poly.entity_id
_entity_poly.type
_entity_poly.pdbx_seq_one_letter_code
_entity_poly.pdbx_strand_id
1 'polypeptide(L)'
;MIMKEDQLPYHTSGNGSVVTGDGSSTVTISQVTATVAHLAPHTASQVSIPVESPPSGTAQLLRIRVETSGSNGGAITALQVAYDNTIVFTTLVPDGDTTFEICPEDGGPPNPPPNGIVVTLTVGLPNIDSSVNIDLVTLGFGESTLEDVG
;
A
#
# COMPACT_ATOMS: atom_id res chain seq x y z
N MET A 1 -18.73 7.52 -0.88
CA MET A 1 -19.25 6.92 0.36
C MET A 1 -18.04 6.50 1.18
N ILE A 2 -17.77 7.14 2.33
CA ILE A 2 -16.65 6.74 3.18
C ILE A 2 -17.10 5.47 3.92
N MET A 3 -16.65 4.30 3.49
CA MET A 3 -16.92 3.06 4.21
C MET A 3 -16.08 3.07 5.49
N LYS A 4 -16.72 2.99 6.67
CA LYS A 4 -16.01 2.93 7.95
C LYS A 4 -15.17 1.65 8.03
N GLU A 5 -14.06 1.74 8.76
CA GLU A 5 -13.04 0.70 8.89
C GLU A 5 -13.61 -0.71 9.18
N ASP A 6 -14.72 -0.77 9.92
CA ASP A 6 -15.34 -1.98 10.48
C ASP A 6 -16.40 -2.68 9.60
N GLN A 7 -16.68 -2.21 8.37
CA GLN A 7 -17.78 -2.77 7.57
C GLN A 7 -17.37 -3.78 6.50
N LEU A 8 -16.07 -3.98 6.28
CA LEU A 8 -15.59 -4.94 5.29
C LEU A 8 -15.41 -6.32 5.93
N PRO A 9 -15.83 -7.41 5.25
CA PRO A 9 -15.82 -8.74 5.86
C PRO A 9 -14.42 -9.32 6.09
N TYR A 10 -13.39 -8.86 5.37
CA TYR A 10 -12.04 -9.37 5.54
C TYR A 10 -11.01 -8.22 5.58
N HIS A 11 -10.11 -8.30 6.56
CA HIS A 11 -8.98 -7.38 6.72
C HIS A 11 -7.70 -8.18 6.77
N THR A 12 -6.68 -7.66 6.09
CA THR A 12 -5.34 -8.23 6.09
C THR A 12 -4.32 -7.11 6.12
N SER A 13 -3.17 -7.37 6.75
CA SER A 13 -2.13 -6.37 6.97
C SER A 13 -0.74 -6.94 6.73
N GLY A 14 0.20 -6.06 6.43
CA GLY A 14 1.60 -6.42 6.27
C GLY A 14 2.53 -5.28 6.66
N ASN A 15 3.78 -5.65 6.98
CA ASN A 15 4.86 -4.74 7.33
C ASN A 15 6.03 -4.88 6.33
N GLY A 16 6.79 -3.79 6.14
CA GLY A 16 7.90 -3.69 5.16
C GLY A 16 8.86 -4.88 5.16
N SER A 17 9.02 -5.53 4.00
CA SER A 17 9.86 -6.73 3.87
C SER A 17 11.05 -6.53 2.94
N VAL A 18 10.89 -5.78 1.83
CA VAL A 18 11.97 -5.57 0.85
C VAL A 18 11.95 -4.13 0.36
N VAL A 19 13.11 -3.47 0.38
CA VAL A 19 13.27 -2.15 -0.23
C VAL A 19 14.26 -2.25 -1.38
N THR A 20 13.80 -1.92 -2.58
CA THR A 20 14.66 -1.76 -3.74
C THR A 20 15.00 -0.28 -3.83
N GLY A 21 16.19 0.06 -3.32
CA GLY A 21 16.69 1.43 -3.32
C GLY A 21 17.43 1.79 -4.60
N ASP A 22 17.61 3.08 -4.80
CA ASP A 22 18.48 3.72 -5.80
C ASP A 22 19.99 3.53 -5.56
N GLY A 23 20.37 2.67 -4.61
CA GLY A 23 21.75 2.43 -4.19
C GLY A 23 22.33 3.47 -3.23
N SER A 24 21.57 4.52 -2.85
CA SER A 24 22.03 5.60 -1.96
C SER A 24 21.12 5.83 -0.74
N SER A 25 19.89 5.32 -0.78
CA SER A 25 18.95 5.36 0.34
C SER A 25 19.34 4.37 1.45
N THR A 26 19.24 4.81 2.71
CA THR A 26 19.36 3.97 3.90
C THR A 26 17.98 3.45 4.33
N VAL A 27 17.89 2.17 4.63
CA VAL A 27 16.63 1.52 5.04
C VAL A 27 16.80 0.93 6.41
N THR A 28 15.95 1.32 7.33
CA THR A 28 15.89 0.74 8.68
C THR A 28 14.55 0.04 8.83
N ILE A 29 14.57 -1.30 8.93
CA ILE A 29 13.38 -2.11 9.20
C ILE A 29 13.38 -2.47 10.69
N SER A 30 12.36 -2.02 11.40
CA SER A 30 12.02 -2.54 12.72
C SER A 30 10.86 -3.54 12.60
N GLN A 31 10.55 -4.27 13.67
CA GLN A 31 9.40 -5.22 13.66
C GLN A 31 8.06 -4.54 13.32
N VAL A 32 7.96 -3.22 13.49
CA VAL A 32 6.71 -2.48 13.41
C VAL A 32 6.72 -1.41 12.31
N THR A 33 7.89 -0.96 11.87
CA THR A 33 8.01 0.19 10.95
C THR A 33 9.16 -0.04 9.98
N ALA A 34 8.93 0.25 8.70
CA ALA A 34 9.99 0.43 7.72
C ALA A 34 10.27 1.92 7.52
N THR A 35 11.46 2.37 7.88
CA THR A 35 11.92 3.74 7.63
C THR A 35 12.83 3.73 6.42
N VAL A 36 12.48 4.51 5.40
CA VAL A 36 13.36 4.81 4.26
C VAL A 36 13.83 6.25 4.42
N ALA A 37 15.14 6.44 4.55
CA ALA A 37 15.77 7.75 4.64
C ALA A 37 16.89 7.83 3.63
N HIS A 38 17.20 9.03 3.15
CA HIS A 38 18.21 9.19 2.12
C HIS A 38 19.08 10.42 2.41
N LEU A 39 20.37 10.36 2.04
CA LEU A 39 21.43 11.35 2.35
C LEU A 39 21.87 12.22 1.14
N ALA A 40 21.03 12.35 0.12
CA ALA A 40 21.16 13.13 -1.14
C ALA A 40 19.76 13.40 -1.80
N PRO A 41 19.60 14.20 -2.84
CA PRO A 41 18.30 14.36 -3.51
C PRO A 41 18.17 13.39 -4.71
N HIS A 42 17.35 12.34 -4.61
CA HIS A 42 17.14 11.36 -5.69
C HIS A 42 15.69 10.85 -5.80
N THR A 43 15.36 10.33 -6.98
CA THR A 43 14.00 10.44 -7.55
C THR A 43 13.00 9.35 -7.18
N ALA A 44 13.39 8.18 -6.66
CA ALA A 44 12.45 7.21 -6.09
C ALA A 44 13.17 6.01 -5.44
N SER A 45 12.64 5.53 -4.31
CA SER A 45 12.85 4.17 -3.78
C SER A 45 11.55 3.38 -3.81
N GLN A 46 11.59 2.06 -3.78
CA GLN A 46 10.39 1.21 -3.69
C GLN A 46 10.42 0.31 -2.46
N VAL A 47 9.30 0.23 -1.73
CA VAL A 47 9.11 -0.64 -0.57
C VAL A 47 8.01 -1.65 -0.89
N SER A 48 8.34 -2.93 -0.89
CA SER A 48 7.39 -4.03 -1.09
C SER A 48 7.02 -4.66 0.26
N ILE A 49 5.71 -4.75 0.48
CA ILE A 49 5.06 -5.24 1.70
C ILE A 49 4.19 -6.43 1.32
N PRO A 50 4.58 -7.66 1.67
CA PRO A 50 3.70 -8.81 1.54
C PRO A 50 2.55 -8.64 2.53
N VAL A 51 1.34 -8.94 2.07
CA VAL A 51 0.10 -8.87 2.83
C VAL A 51 -0.57 -10.24 2.77
N GLU A 52 -1.14 -10.72 3.88
CA GLU A 52 -1.79 -12.04 3.90
C GLU A 52 -2.97 -12.06 2.92
N SER A 53 -3.21 -13.19 2.26
CA SER A 53 -4.40 -13.36 1.42
C SER A 53 -5.68 -13.32 2.27
N PRO A 54 -6.77 -12.66 1.83
CA PRO A 54 -8.06 -12.82 2.50
C PRO A 54 -8.55 -14.28 2.39
N PRO A 55 -9.40 -14.75 3.32
CA PRO A 55 -9.93 -16.12 3.27
C PRO A 55 -10.75 -16.43 2.01
N SER A 56 -11.39 -15.42 1.42
CA SER A 56 -12.20 -15.56 0.20
C SER A 56 -11.37 -15.21 -1.03
N GLY A 57 -11.23 -16.17 -1.95
CA GLY A 57 -10.59 -15.98 -3.25
C GLY A 57 -11.40 -15.11 -4.23
N THR A 58 -12.63 -14.74 -3.88
CA THR A 58 -13.52 -13.89 -4.69
C THR A 58 -13.71 -12.50 -4.10
N ALA A 59 -13.21 -12.25 -2.89
CA ALA A 59 -13.38 -10.96 -2.26
C ALA A 59 -12.57 -9.88 -2.98
N GLN A 60 -13.24 -8.78 -3.28
CA GLN A 60 -12.73 -7.66 -4.05
C GLN A 60 -11.96 -6.72 -3.13
N LEU A 61 -10.91 -6.09 -3.65
CA LEU A 61 -10.16 -5.08 -2.92
C LEU A 61 -10.96 -3.78 -2.89
N LEU A 62 -11.47 -3.43 -1.72
CA LEU A 62 -12.36 -2.27 -1.54
C LEU A 62 -11.69 -1.12 -0.78
N ARG A 63 -10.59 -1.41 -0.07
CA ARG A 63 -9.87 -0.40 0.72
C ARG A 63 -8.39 -0.73 0.79
N ILE A 64 -7.57 0.30 0.69
CA ILE A 64 -6.14 0.29 0.96
C ILE A 64 -5.87 1.42 1.95
N ARG A 65 -5.40 1.11 3.15
CA ARG A 65 -5.01 2.09 4.16
C ARG A 65 -3.52 1.94 4.44
N VAL A 66 -2.80 3.06 4.40
CA VAL A 66 -1.36 3.10 4.66
C VAL A 66 -1.11 4.08 5.79
N GLU A 67 -0.61 3.58 6.91
CA GLU A 67 -0.12 4.40 8.02
C GLU A 67 1.32 4.78 7.73
N THR A 68 1.55 6.08 7.52
CA THR A 68 2.85 6.61 7.09
C THR A 68 3.07 8.01 7.65
N SER A 69 4.34 8.37 7.81
CA SER A 69 4.77 9.73 8.13
C SER A 69 5.99 10.09 7.30
N GLY A 70 5.91 11.20 6.57
CA GLY A 70 7.00 11.80 5.83
C GLY A 70 7.70 12.90 6.62
N SER A 71 8.98 13.11 6.35
CA SER A 71 9.74 14.26 6.85
C SER A 71 10.60 14.87 5.76
N ASN A 72 10.80 16.19 5.82
CA ASN A 72 11.56 16.98 4.83
C ASN A 72 11.14 16.68 3.38
N GLY A 73 9.83 16.61 3.12
CA GLY A 73 9.27 16.35 1.79
C GLY A 73 9.33 14.89 1.33
N GLY A 74 9.83 13.98 2.16
CA GLY A 74 9.69 12.55 1.92
C GLY A 74 8.22 12.16 1.91
N ALA A 75 7.76 11.44 0.88
CA ALA A 75 6.37 11.00 0.76
C ALA A 75 6.24 9.69 -0.03
N ILE A 76 5.16 8.95 0.17
CA ILE A 76 4.71 7.95 -0.80
C ILE A 76 4.11 8.67 -2.00
N THR A 77 4.61 8.40 -3.20
CA THR A 77 4.19 9.07 -4.44
C THR A 77 3.33 8.18 -5.34
N ALA A 78 3.46 6.86 -5.21
CA ALA A 78 2.63 5.89 -5.91
C ALA A 78 2.48 4.60 -5.10
N LEU A 79 1.38 3.88 -5.36
CA LEU A 79 1.07 2.60 -4.74
C LEU A 79 0.66 1.61 -5.82
N GLN A 80 1.14 0.38 -5.70
CA GLN A 80 0.75 -0.76 -6.53
C GLN A 80 0.34 -1.93 -5.65
N VAL A 81 -0.70 -2.66 -6.06
CA VAL A 81 -1.07 -3.96 -5.46
C VAL A 81 -0.94 -5.02 -6.54
N ALA A 82 -0.27 -6.12 -6.21
CA ALA A 82 -0.14 -7.28 -7.07
C ALA A 82 -0.61 -8.54 -6.36
N TYR A 83 -1.23 -9.45 -7.11
CA TYR A 83 -1.63 -10.79 -6.69
C TYR A 83 -0.82 -11.81 -7.49
N ASP A 84 -0.09 -12.71 -6.83
CA ASP A 84 0.81 -13.69 -7.45
C ASP A 84 1.67 -13.09 -8.59
N ASN A 85 2.22 -11.89 -8.35
CA ASN A 85 3.02 -11.08 -9.29
C ASN A 85 2.26 -10.42 -10.47
N THR A 86 0.93 -10.49 -10.51
CA THR A 86 0.09 -9.74 -11.46
C THR A 86 -0.36 -8.43 -10.81
N ILE A 87 0.01 -7.28 -11.38
CA ILE A 87 -0.45 -5.97 -10.89
C ILE A 87 -1.95 -5.84 -11.17
N VAL A 88 -2.73 -5.62 -10.12
CA VAL A 88 -4.20 -5.49 -10.17
C VAL A 88 -4.68 -4.09 -9.85
N PHE A 89 -3.87 -3.29 -9.18
CA PHE A 89 -4.20 -1.91 -8.84
C PHE A 89 -2.93 -1.06 -8.87
N THR A 90 -3.05 0.15 -9.40
CA THR A 90 -1.99 1.16 -9.39
C THR A 90 -2.62 2.53 -9.25
N THR A 91 -2.01 3.39 -8.44
CA THR A 91 -2.47 4.76 -8.27
C THR A 91 -1.33 5.69 -7.88
N LEU A 92 -1.48 6.97 -8.20
CA LEU A 92 -0.66 8.03 -7.62
C LEU A 92 -1.24 8.42 -6.28
N VAL A 93 -0.36 8.72 -5.32
CA VAL A 93 -0.76 9.06 -3.96
C VAL A 93 -0.51 10.56 -3.74
N PRO A 94 -1.56 11.40 -3.73
CA PRO A 94 -1.44 12.73 -3.17
C PRO A 94 -1.27 12.63 -1.64
N ASP A 95 -0.49 13.54 -1.05
CA ASP A 95 -0.33 13.67 0.40
C ASP A 95 0.17 12.38 1.12
N GLY A 96 1.00 11.58 0.44
CA GLY A 96 1.57 10.35 0.97
C GLY A 96 2.66 10.54 2.04
N ASP A 97 2.84 11.76 2.53
CA ASP A 97 3.62 12.09 3.73
C ASP A 97 2.81 11.93 5.02
N THR A 98 1.52 11.60 4.94
CA THR A 98 0.66 11.30 6.09
C THR A 98 -0.19 10.06 5.82
N THR A 99 -0.79 9.48 6.87
CA THR A 99 -1.70 8.35 6.73
C THR A 99 -2.79 8.63 5.70
N PHE A 100 -2.94 7.74 4.73
CA PHE A 100 -3.91 7.88 3.64
C PHE A 100 -4.73 6.61 3.42
N GLU A 101 -5.89 6.78 2.78
CA GLU A 101 -6.81 5.70 2.41
C GLU A 101 -7.23 5.86 0.95
N ILE A 102 -7.26 4.75 0.22
CA ILE A 102 -7.66 4.66 -1.18
C ILE A 102 -8.70 3.56 -1.31
N CYS A 103 -9.82 3.87 -1.97
CA CYS A 103 -10.87 2.92 -2.29
C CYS A 103 -10.86 2.69 -3.81
N PRO A 104 -10.33 1.56 -4.31
CA PRO A 104 -10.37 1.22 -5.73
C PRO A 104 -11.81 1.28 -6.26
N GLU A 105 -12.00 1.90 -7.42
CA GLU A 105 -13.34 2.16 -7.98
C GLU A 105 -13.98 0.93 -8.67
N ASP A 106 -13.23 -0.14 -8.92
CA ASP A 106 -13.71 -1.30 -9.68
C ASP A 106 -14.12 -2.49 -8.81
N GLY A 107 -15.42 -2.82 -8.88
CA GLY A 107 -16.12 -3.81 -8.07
C GLY A 107 -16.44 -5.14 -8.78
N GLY A 108 -15.52 -5.60 -9.65
CA GLY A 108 -15.57 -6.92 -10.24
C GLY A 108 -14.81 -7.96 -9.39
N PRO A 109 -15.16 -9.26 -9.47
CA PRO A 109 -14.39 -10.29 -8.78
C PRO A 109 -12.93 -10.25 -9.23
N PRO A 110 -11.97 -10.45 -8.31
CA PRO A 110 -10.55 -10.34 -8.59
C PRO A 110 -10.13 -11.39 -9.64
N ASN A 111 -9.37 -10.96 -10.65
CA ASN A 111 -8.74 -11.84 -11.62
C ASN A 111 -7.27 -11.38 -11.83
N PRO A 112 -6.27 -12.09 -11.28
CA PRO A 112 -6.37 -13.39 -10.57
C PRO A 112 -7.00 -13.24 -9.16
N PRO A 113 -7.32 -14.36 -8.47
CA PRO A 113 -7.69 -14.33 -7.05
C PRO A 113 -6.65 -13.61 -6.18
N PRO A 114 -7.03 -13.04 -5.02
CA PRO A 114 -6.18 -12.23 -4.14
C PRO A 114 -5.21 -13.10 -3.33
N ASN A 115 -4.34 -13.84 -4.03
CA ASN A 115 -3.30 -14.68 -3.46
C ASN A 115 -1.93 -14.01 -3.59
N GLY A 116 -1.01 -14.34 -2.67
CA GLY A 116 0.38 -13.89 -2.76
C GLY A 116 0.49 -12.36 -2.84
N ILE A 117 -0.30 -11.64 -2.04
CA ILE A 117 -0.49 -10.21 -2.19
C ILE A 117 0.80 -9.46 -1.83
N VAL A 118 1.21 -8.55 -2.71
CA VAL A 118 2.30 -7.61 -2.45
C VAL A 118 1.82 -6.19 -2.73
N VAL A 119 1.98 -5.31 -1.74
CA VAL A 119 1.80 -3.87 -1.91
C VAL A 119 3.17 -3.23 -2.10
N THR A 120 3.37 -2.56 -3.22
CA THR A 120 4.60 -1.82 -3.52
C THR A 120 4.34 -0.32 -3.42
N LEU A 121 5.03 0.33 -2.51
CA LEU A 121 4.99 1.77 -2.30
C LEU A 121 6.20 2.42 -2.96
N THR A 122 5.97 3.40 -3.82
CA THR A 122 7.04 4.25 -4.36
C THR A 122 7.23 5.42 -3.42
N VAL A 123 8.46 5.58 -2.93
CA VAL A 123 8.87 6.58 -1.95
C VAL A 123 9.65 7.67 -2.67
N GLY A 124 9.14 8.91 -2.68
CA GLY A 124 9.85 10.08 -3.13
C GLY A 124 10.63 10.70 -1.97
N LEU A 125 11.94 10.93 -2.18
CA LEU A 125 12.87 11.48 -1.19
C LEU A 125 13.60 12.69 -1.80
N PRO A 126 12.92 13.83 -1.95
CA PRO A 126 13.43 14.96 -2.76
C PRO A 126 14.57 15.74 -2.11
N ASN A 127 14.79 15.58 -0.81
CA ASN A 127 15.78 16.34 -0.05
C ASN A 127 16.83 15.43 0.60
N ILE A 128 18.01 16.00 0.87
CA ILE A 128 19.17 15.31 1.46
C ILE A 128 18.90 14.67 2.82
N ASP A 129 17.88 15.10 3.56
CA ASP A 129 17.49 14.52 4.85
C ASP A 129 16.01 14.11 4.84
N SER A 130 15.48 13.79 3.66
CA SER A 130 14.11 13.31 3.55
C SER A 130 13.98 11.87 4.01
N SER A 131 12.86 11.58 4.67
CA SER A 131 12.53 10.24 5.11
C SER A 131 11.03 9.98 5.05
N VAL A 132 10.67 8.70 4.96
CA VAL A 132 9.31 8.21 5.10
C VAL A 132 9.34 7.00 6.03
N ASN A 133 8.50 7.04 7.06
CA ASN A 133 8.18 5.90 7.90
C ASN A 133 6.90 5.27 7.38
N ILE A 134 6.91 3.97 7.12
CA ILE A 134 5.74 3.17 6.77
C ILE A 134 5.50 2.22 7.94
N ASP A 135 4.45 2.49 8.70
CA ASP A 135 4.11 1.76 9.92
C ASP A 135 3.23 0.55 9.59
N LEU A 136 2.21 0.73 8.74
CA LEU A 136 1.27 -0.34 8.44
C LEU A 136 0.65 -0.19 7.06
N VAL A 137 0.48 -1.30 6.36
CA VAL A 137 -0.42 -1.38 5.21
C VAL A 137 -1.54 -2.35 5.53
N THR A 138 -2.78 -1.88 5.41
CA THR A 138 -3.99 -2.68 5.62
C THR A 138 -4.83 -2.69 4.35
N LEU A 139 -5.21 -3.88 3.89
CA LEU A 139 -6.15 -4.07 2.80
C LEU A 139 -7.49 -4.54 3.37
N GLY A 140 -8.57 -3.92 2.89
CA GLY A 140 -9.94 -4.32 3.19
C GLY A 140 -10.57 -4.97 1.97
N PHE A 141 -11.14 -6.16 2.16
CA PHE A 141 -11.80 -6.93 1.12
C PHE A 141 -13.28 -7.14 1.42
N GLY A 142 -14.11 -7.16 0.37
CA GLY A 142 -15.53 -7.48 0.48
C GLY A 142 -16.12 -8.01 -0.82
N GLU A 143 -17.36 -8.46 -0.76
CA GLU A 143 -18.10 -8.90 -1.94
C GLU A 143 -18.88 -7.68 -2.47
N SER A 144 -18.85 -7.40 -3.78
CA SER A 144 -19.80 -6.43 -4.33
C SER A 144 -21.20 -7.05 -4.25
N THR A 145 -22.03 -6.53 -3.35
CA THR A 145 -23.46 -6.79 -3.39
C THR A 145 -24.05 -5.99 -4.55
N LEU A 146 -23.81 -6.43 -5.80
CA LEU A 146 -24.77 -6.18 -6.87
C LEU A 146 -25.98 -7.09 -6.61
N GLU A 147 -26.69 -6.84 -5.50
CA GLU A 147 -28.11 -7.12 -5.49
C GLU A 147 -28.76 -6.00 -6.31
N ASP A 148 -28.88 -6.27 -7.62
CA ASP A 148 -29.91 -5.68 -8.45
C ASP A 148 -31.25 -6.07 -7.83
N VAL A 149 -31.71 -5.27 -6.87
CA VAL A 149 -33.12 -5.23 -6.49
C VAL A 149 -33.85 -4.73 -7.73
N GLY A 150 -34.47 -5.66 -8.45
CA GLY A 150 -35.24 -5.40 -9.66
C GLY A 150 -36.51 -4.58 -9.46
#